data_AF-A0A962YF48-F1
#
_entry.id   AF-A0A962YF48-F1
#
_cell.length_a   1.000
_cell.length_b   1.000
_cell.length_c   1.000
_cell.angle_alpha   90.00
_cell.angle_beta   90.00
_cell.angle_gamma   90.00
#
_symmetry.space_group_name_H-M   'P 1'
#
loop_
_entity.id
_entity.type
_entity.pdbx_description
1 polymer ?
#
loop_
_entity_poly.entity_id
_entity_poly.type
_entity_poly.pdbx_seq_one_letter_code
_entity_poly.pdbx_strand_id
1 'polypeptide(L)'
;FCTELTSTGPVPDEVQLLPAGPELLGRDGRRWRLNAPEQLITEFKRDGKPLVIDWEHASQHRAPQGLDAPPAGWIVELINKAGAIWGRVDWTARARQQIAAREYRFISPGFLFDQATGAIFKLVHAGLTNQPNLSMTALNQANLPAPPQLTPEQVAICQALGKDPAAFAQAMAQHTTPTIHNEQARIVEAIARATGKDPAELAAAMAQQQAAAS
;
A
#
# COMPACT_ATOMS: atom_id res chain seq x y z
N PHE A 1 -10.53 8.89 -5.34
CA PHE A 1 -11.86 9.22 -4.78
C PHE A 1 -12.07 8.34 -3.54
N CYS A 2 -13.02 8.68 -2.65
CA CYS A 2 -13.33 7.86 -1.46
C CYS A 2 -14.75 8.12 -0.96
N THR A 3 -15.31 7.14 -0.25
CA THR A 3 -16.65 7.21 0.30
C THR A 3 -16.59 7.22 1.82
N GLU A 4 -17.32 8.15 2.46
CA GLU A 4 -17.48 8.18 3.91
C GLU A 4 -18.51 7.14 4.35
N LEU A 5 -18.16 6.32 5.35
CA LEU A 5 -18.96 5.19 5.81
C LEU A 5 -20.00 5.56 6.87
N THR A 6 -19.85 6.69 7.57
CA THR A 6 -20.65 7.02 8.76
C THR A 6 -21.25 8.43 8.73
N SER A 7 -21.66 8.88 7.54
CA SER A 7 -22.25 10.23 7.42
C SER A 7 -23.55 10.38 8.23
N THR A 8 -24.34 9.31 8.46
CA THR A 8 -25.68 9.44 9.09
C THR A 8 -26.31 8.18 9.75
N GLY A 9 -25.62 7.06 10.01
CA GLY A 9 -26.32 5.85 10.48
C GLY A 9 -25.47 4.62 10.88
N PRO A 10 -26.08 3.41 10.96
CA PRO A 10 -25.39 2.16 11.26
C PRO A 10 -24.32 1.85 10.20
N VAL A 11 -23.37 0.96 10.55
CA VAL A 11 -22.33 0.50 9.62
C VAL A 11 -22.99 -0.02 8.33
N PRO A 12 -22.69 0.55 7.15
CA PRO A 12 -23.40 0.22 5.93
C PRO A 12 -22.97 -1.15 5.41
N ASP A 13 -23.93 -1.99 5.04
CA ASP A 13 -23.67 -3.25 4.34
C ASP A 13 -23.47 -3.06 2.83
N GLU A 14 -23.70 -1.84 2.32
CA GLU A 14 -23.40 -1.44 0.94
C GLU A 14 -22.60 -0.14 0.91
N VAL A 15 -21.51 -0.14 0.16
CA VAL A 15 -20.59 1.00 0.08
C VAL A 15 -20.38 1.42 -1.36
N GLN A 16 -20.38 2.72 -1.61
CA GLN A 16 -19.96 3.24 -2.92
C GLN A 16 -18.45 3.06 -3.05
N LEU A 17 -18.02 2.39 -4.13
CA LEU A 17 -16.61 2.20 -4.45
C LEU A 17 -16.18 3.27 -5.46
N LEU A 18 -16.82 3.32 -6.64
CA LEU A 18 -16.53 4.31 -7.67
C LEU A 18 -17.73 5.27 -7.83
N PRO A 19 -17.52 6.59 -7.97
CA PRO A 19 -18.57 7.49 -8.42
C PRO A 19 -18.97 7.19 -9.87
N ALA A 20 -20.10 7.76 -10.31
CA ALA A 20 -20.51 7.64 -11.70
C ALA A 20 -19.49 8.32 -12.63
N GLY A 21 -19.17 7.63 -13.73
CA GLY A 21 -18.29 8.16 -14.78
C GLY A 21 -18.98 9.16 -15.70
N PRO A 22 -18.34 9.55 -16.82
CA PRO A 22 -17.12 8.96 -17.36
C PRO A 22 -15.84 9.47 -16.69
N GLU A 23 -15.81 10.67 -16.10
CA GLU A 23 -14.62 11.23 -15.47
C GLU A 23 -14.63 11.07 -13.96
N LEU A 24 -13.56 10.52 -13.40
CA LEU A 24 -13.36 10.40 -11.96
C LEU A 24 -12.14 11.21 -11.54
N LEU A 25 -12.30 12.09 -10.54
CA LEU A 25 -11.23 12.91 -9.99
C LEU A 25 -10.81 12.39 -8.60
N GLY A 26 -9.51 12.12 -8.45
CA GLY A 26 -8.87 11.85 -7.17
C GLY A 26 -8.68 13.13 -6.36
N ARG A 27 -8.63 13.00 -5.03
CA ARG A 27 -8.33 14.15 -4.14
C ARG A 27 -6.90 14.67 -4.32
N ASP A 28 -6.02 13.82 -4.83
CA ASP A 28 -4.63 14.09 -5.22
C ASP A 28 -4.50 14.66 -6.64
N GLY A 29 -5.62 14.96 -7.31
CA GLY A 29 -5.64 15.56 -8.64
C GLY A 29 -5.49 14.58 -9.80
N ARG A 30 -5.26 13.29 -9.54
CA ARG A 30 -5.25 12.27 -10.59
C ARG A 30 -6.64 12.08 -11.19
N ARG A 31 -6.69 11.68 -12.46
CA ARG A 31 -7.93 11.49 -13.22
C ARG A 31 -8.00 10.09 -13.79
N TRP A 32 -9.19 9.51 -13.74
CA TRP A 32 -9.49 8.21 -14.32
C TRP A 32 -10.81 8.26 -15.08
N ARG A 33 -11.07 7.21 -15.85
CA ARG A 33 -12.30 7.05 -16.62
C ARG A 33 -13.06 5.79 -16.27
N LEU A 34 -14.37 5.92 -16.05
CA LEU A 34 -15.29 4.81 -15.90
C LEU A 34 -16.28 4.81 -17.06
N ASN A 35 -15.85 4.27 -18.20
CA ASN A 35 -16.64 4.27 -19.44
C ASN A 35 -17.66 3.11 -19.49
N ALA A 36 -17.39 2.00 -18.80
CA ALA A 36 -18.18 0.78 -18.90
C ALA A 36 -18.34 0.11 -17.51
N PRO A 37 -19.18 0.65 -16.61
CA PRO A 37 -19.36 0.11 -15.26
C PRO A 37 -19.78 -1.37 -15.24
N GLU A 38 -20.59 -1.82 -16.21
CA GLU A 38 -21.00 -3.22 -16.33
C GLU A 38 -19.84 -4.19 -16.60
N GLN A 39 -18.76 -3.72 -17.24
CA GLN A 39 -17.58 -4.56 -17.50
C GLN A 39 -16.85 -4.90 -16.19
N LEU A 40 -16.80 -3.98 -15.22
CA LEU A 40 -16.21 -4.24 -13.90
C LEU A 40 -17.00 -5.30 -13.14
N ILE A 41 -18.33 -5.30 -13.26
CA ILE A 41 -19.20 -6.29 -12.63
C ILE A 41 -19.02 -7.66 -13.29
N THR A 42 -18.95 -7.68 -14.62
CA THR A 42 -18.68 -8.90 -15.40
C THR A 42 -17.31 -9.49 -15.02
N GLU A 43 -16.28 -8.64 -14.89
CA GLU A 43 -14.94 -9.04 -14.49
C GLU A 43 -14.93 -9.66 -13.08
N PHE A 44 -15.58 -9.00 -12.12
CA PHE A 44 -15.71 -9.51 -10.75
C PHE A 44 -16.39 -10.88 -10.71
N LYS A 45 -17.49 -11.05 -11.45
CA LYS A 45 -18.19 -12.34 -11.56
C LYS A 45 -17.32 -13.42 -12.20
N ARG A 46 -16.51 -13.06 -13.20
CA ARG A 46 -15.58 -13.97 -13.87
C ARG A 46 -14.48 -14.45 -12.94
N ASP A 47 -13.92 -13.57 -12.10
CA ASP A 47 -12.92 -13.92 -11.10
C ASP A 47 -13.47 -14.87 -10.03
N GLY A 48 -14.78 -14.78 -9.74
CA GLY A 48 -15.50 -15.72 -8.87
C GLY A 48 -15.07 -15.68 -7.40
N LYS A 49 -14.38 -14.61 -6.97
CA LYS A 49 -13.84 -14.45 -5.61
C LYS A 49 -14.25 -13.10 -5.03
N PRO A 50 -14.64 -13.03 -3.75
CA PRO A 50 -14.86 -11.75 -3.08
C PRO A 50 -13.59 -10.89 -3.07
N LEU A 51 -13.74 -9.57 -3.21
CA LEU A 51 -12.61 -8.66 -3.09
C LEU A 51 -12.34 -8.38 -1.61
N VAL A 52 -11.07 -8.44 -1.21
CA VAL A 52 -10.68 -8.14 0.16
C VAL A 52 -10.89 -6.65 0.44
N ILE A 53 -11.44 -6.36 1.62
CA ILE A 53 -11.30 -5.05 2.26
C ILE A 53 -10.25 -5.22 3.36
N ASP A 54 -9.15 -4.48 3.30
CA ASP A 54 -8.08 -4.50 4.30
C ASP A 54 -8.05 -3.19 5.10
N TRP A 55 -7.18 -3.09 6.10
CA TRP A 55 -6.88 -1.82 6.75
C TRP A 55 -5.73 -1.13 6.01
N GLU A 56 -5.90 0.14 5.68
CA GLU A 56 -4.82 1.01 5.14
C GLU A 56 -4.07 0.39 3.94
N HIS A 57 -4.77 -0.33 3.05
CA HIS A 57 -4.19 -0.98 1.87
C HIS A 57 -3.08 -2.00 2.21
N ALA A 58 -3.19 -2.65 3.38
CA ALA A 58 -2.22 -3.64 3.86
C ALA A 58 -1.97 -4.80 2.87
N SER A 59 -2.97 -5.25 2.11
CA SER A 59 -2.77 -6.30 1.10
C SER A 59 -1.85 -5.86 -0.04
N GLN A 60 -1.64 -4.56 -0.27
CA GLN A 60 -0.73 -4.05 -1.29
C GLN A 60 0.68 -3.80 -0.78
N HIS A 61 0.84 -3.44 0.49
CA HIS A 61 2.15 -3.02 1.03
C HIS A 61 2.73 -3.98 2.06
N ARG A 62 1.89 -4.70 2.82
CA ARG A 62 2.33 -5.63 3.87
C ARG A 62 2.34 -7.08 3.39
N ALA A 63 1.27 -7.52 2.73
CA ALA A 63 1.17 -8.91 2.27
C ALA A 63 2.31 -9.35 1.33
N PRO A 64 2.77 -8.52 0.36
CA PRO A 64 3.91 -8.90 -0.50
C PRO A 64 5.24 -9.05 0.26
N GLN A 65 5.34 -8.45 1.45
CA GLN A 65 6.50 -8.55 2.34
C GLN A 65 6.39 -9.75 3.31
N GLY A 66 5.34 -10.56 3.19
CA GLY A 66 5.05 -11.65 4.13
C GLY A 66 4.54 -11.17 5.50
N LEU A 67 4.18 -9.90 5.62
CA LEU A 67 3.63 -9.33 6.85
C LEU A 67 2.11 -9.51 6.91
N ASP A 68 1.58 -9.57 8.13
CA ASP A 68 0.14 -9.68 8.37
C ASP A 68 -0.65 -8.56 7.68
N ALA A 69 -1.65 -8.98 6.90
CA ALA A 69 -2.64 -8.15 6.24
C ALA A 69 -4.03 -8.78 6.39
N PRO A 70 -4.60 -8.82 7.61
CA PRO A 70 -5.89 -9.42 7.84
C PRO A 70 -6.99 -8.63 7.13
N PRO A 71 -8.05 -9.30 6.63
CA PRO A 71 -9.19 -8.64 6.02
C PRO A 71 -10.06 -7.96 7.09
N ALA A 72 -10.43 -6.71 6.84
CA ALA A 72 -11.49 -5.98 7.53
C ALA A 72 -12.88 -6.46 7.08
N GLY A 73 -12.99 -6.99 5.86
CA GLY A 73 -14.21 -7.58 5.31
C GLY A 73 -14.02 -8.01 3.88
N TRP A 74 -15.12 -8.31 3.19
CA TRP A 74 -15.12 -8.71 1.79
C TRP A 74 -16.25 -8.06 1.01
N ILE A 75 -15.95 -7.59 -0.20
CA ILE A 75 -16.96 -7.20 -1.17
C ILE A 75 -17.42 -8.46 -1.89
N VAL A 76 -18.66 -8.87 -1.62
CA VAL A 76 -19.24 -10.14 -2.09
C VAL A 76 -20.09 -9.97 -3.35
N GLU A 77 -20.50 -8.73 -3.66
CA GLU A 77 -21.28 -8.40 -4.84
C GLU A 77 -20.93 -6.99 -5.32
N LEU A 78 -20.88 -6.77 -6.64
CA LEU A 78 -20.82 -5.44 -7.24
C LEU A 78 -22.14 -5.08 -7.91
N ILE A 79 -22.58 -3.85 -7.71
CA ILE A 79 -23.86 -3.32 -8.17
C ILE A 79 -23.61 -2.01 -8.92
N ASN A 80 -24.16 -1.88 -10.13
CA ASN A 80 -24.20 -0.61 -10.85
C ASN A 80 -25.44 0.16 -10.41
N LYS A 81 -25.26 1.31 -9.77
CA LYS A 81 -26.34 2.23 -9.41
C LYS A 81 -26.15 3.52 -10.19
N ALA A 82 -26.91 3.67 -11.28
CA ALA A 82 -26.88 4.85 -12.14
C ALA A 82 -25.47 5.29 -12.59
N GLY A 83 -24.63 4.31 -12.94
CA GLY A 83 -23.25 4.54 -13.42
C GLY A 83 -22.20 4.50 -12.31
N ALA A 84 -22.59 4.58 -11.03
CA ALA A 84 -21.69 4.39 -9.89
C ALA A 84 -21.54 2.90 -9.55
N ILE A 85 -20.35 2.50 -9.13
CA ILE A 85 -20.11 1.13 -8.65
C ILE A 85 -20.23 1.10 -7.13
N TRP A 86 -21.14 0.25 -6.67
CA TRP A 86 -21.36 -0.08 -5.27
C TRP A 86 -20.94 -1.52 -5.01
N GLY A 87 -20.57 -1.81 -3.76
CA GLY A 87 -20.27 -3.17 -3.30
C GLY A 87 -21.11 -3.56 -2.10
N ARG A 88 -21.68 -4.77 -2.08
CA ARG A 88 -22.21 -5.38 -0.85
C ARG A 88 -21.03 -5.94 -0.05
N VAL A 89 -21.01 -5.65 1.24
CA VAL A 89 -19.88 -5.96 2.10
C VAL A 89 -20.28 -6.91 3.22
N ASP A 90 -19.48 -7.96 3.39
CA ASP A 90 -19.46 -8.76 4.60
C ASP A 90 -18.30 -8.30 5.50
N TRP A 91 -18.63 -7.52 6.52
CA TRP A 91 -17.66 -6.97 7.46
C TRP A 91 -17.30 -7.96 8.57
N THR A 92 -16.02 -7.99 8.95
CA THR A 92 -15.63 -8.62 10.21
C THR A 92 -16.20 -7.88 11.42
N ALA A 93 -16.37 -8.59 12.53
CA ALA A 93 -16.83 -7.98 13.79
C ALA A 93 -15.93 -6.81 14.23
N ARG A 94 -14.61 -6.96 14.07
CA ARG A 94 -13.62 -5.91 14.35
C ARG A 94 -13.88 -4.67 13.49
N ALA A 95 -13.99 -4.82 12.18
CA ALA A 95 -14.23 -3.69 11.29
C ALA A 95 -15.57 -2.99 11.60
N ARG A 96 -16.64 -3.75 11.86
CA ARG A 96 -17.94 -3.16 12.26
C ARG A 96 -17.80 -2.29 13.52
N GLN A 97 -17.11 -2.79 14.54
CA GLN A 97 -16.88 -2.02 15.78
C GLN A 97 -16.11 -0.72 15.50
N GLN A 98 -15.03 -0.80 14.72
CA GLN A 98 -14.19 0.36 14.41
C GLN A 98 -14.90 1.39 13.54
N ILE A 99 -15.71 0.97 12.57
CA ILE A 99 -16.52 1.88 11.75
C ILE A 99 -17.59 2.54 12.62
N ALA A 100 -18.31 1.77 13.46
CA ALA A 100 -19.32 2.31 14.36
C ALA A 100 -18.74 3.33 15.37
N ALA A 101 -17.54 3.04 15.89
CA ALA A 101 -16.80 3.95 16.76
C ALA A 101 -16.15 5.13 16.02
N ARG A 102 -16.28 5.20 14.68
CA ARG A 102 -15.66 6.19 13.80
C ARG A 102 -14.13 6.20 13.87
N GLU A 103 -13.52 5.11 14.32
CA GLU A 103 -12.07 4.90 14.24
C GLU A 103 -11.60 4.79 12.80
N TYR A 104 -12.45 4.26 11.91
CA TYR A 104 -12.25 4.29 10.48
C TYR A 104 -13.49 4.86 9.78
N ARG A 105 -13.28 5.84 8.92
CA ARG A 105 -14.38 6.64 8.36
C ARG A 105 -14.53 6.52 6.86
N PHE A 106 -13.53 6.02 6.14
CA PHE A 106 -13.55 6.01 4.68
C PHE A 106 -13.23 4.62 4.13
N ILE A 107 -13.79 4.36 2.95
CA ILE A 107 -13.36 3.28 2.08
C ILE A 107 -12.72 3.85 0.82
N SER A 108 -11.61 3.25 0.41
CA SER A 108 -10.79 3.61 -0.74
C SER A 108 -10.59 2.38 -1.61
N PRO A 109 -11.17 2.27 -2.82
CA PRO A 109 -10.94 1.09 -3.65
C PRO A 109 -9.58 1.14 -4.36
N GLY A 110 -8.96 -0.03 -4.48
CA GLY A 110 -7.88 -0.27 -5.40
C GLY A 110 -8.40 -0.86 -6.71
N PHE A 111 -7.84 -0.38 -7.81
CA PHE A 111 -8.27 -0.76 -9.15
C PHE A 111 -7.11 -0.69 -10.14
N LEU A 112 -7.23 -1.47 -11.21
CA LEU A 112 -6.34 -1.41 -12.36
C LEU A 112 -6.97 -0.54 -13.44
N PHE A 113 -6.13 0.21 -14.13
CA PHE A 113 -6.52 1.11 -15.19
C PHE A 113 -5.49 1.12 -16.32
N ASP A 114 -5.95 1.43 -17.52
CA ASP A 114 -5.10 1.63 -18.68
C ASP A 114 -4.39 2.99 -18.58
N GLN A 115 -3.06 3.02 -18.67
CA GLN A 115 -2.27 4.24 -18.47
C GLN A 115 -2.42 5.26 -19.61
N ALA A 116 -2.69 4.80 -20.84
CA ALA A 116 -2.82 5.69 -21.99
C ALA A 116 -4.15 6.44 -21.99
N THR A 117 -5.21 5.77 -21.55
CA THR A 117 -6.60 6.29 -21.62
C THR A 117 -7.16 6.68 -20.26
N GLY A 118 -6.56 6.22 -19.16
CA GLY A 118 -7.07 6.35 -17.80
C GLY A 118 -8.27 5.44 -17.50
N ALA A 119 -8.65 4.54 -18.41
CA ALA A 119 -9.84 3.71 -18.27
C ALA A 119 -9.66 2.63 -17.21
N ILE A 120 -10.52 2.64 -16.19
CA ILE A 120 -10.58 1.60 -15.16
C ILE A 120 -11.18 0.34 -15.78
N PHE A 121 -10.51 -0.79 -15.62
CA PHE A 121 -10.97 -2.08 -16.16
C PHE A 121 -11.17 -3.18 -15.11
N LYS A 122 -10.64 -3.00 -13.87
CA LYS A 122 -10.76 -4.03 -12.82
C LYS A 122 -10.68 -3.42 -11.42
N LEU A 123 -11.56 -3.85 -10.52
CA LEU A 123 -11.40 -3.65 -9.07
C LEU A 123 -10.57 -4.81 -8.49
N VAL A 124 -9.64 -4.53 -7.57
CA VAL A 124 -8.76 -5.55 -6.97
C VAL A 124 -8.98 -5.73 -5.46
N HIS A 125 -9.25 -4.66 -4.73
CA HIS A 125 -9.50 -4.67 -3.29
C HIS A 125 -10.06 -3.30 -2.86
N ALA A 126 -10.31 -3.11 -1.57
CA ALA A 126 -10.50 -1.80 -0.98
C ALA A 126 -9.77 -1.68 0.36
N GLY A 127 -9.42 -0.47 0.75
CA GLY A 127 -8.86 -0.14 2.06
C GLY A 127 -9.89 0.60 2.92
N LEU A 128 -10.08 0.11 4.14
CA LEU A 128 -10.68 0.83 5.24
C LEU A 128 -9.59 1.77 5.81
N THR A 129 -9.80 3.08 5.66
CA THR A 129 -8.74 4.08 5.88
C THR A 129 -9.27 5.37 6.50
N ASN A 130 -8.40 6.10 7.19
CA ASN A 130 -8.65 7.49 7.61
C ASN A 130 -8.00 8.53 6.70
N GLN A 131 -7.08 8.12 5.83
CA GLN A 131 -6.38 8.98 4.89
C GLN A 131 -6.70 8.52 3.46
N PRO A 132 -7.96 8.69 3.02
CA PRO A 132 -8.35 8.28 1.69
C PRO A 132 -7.55 9.02 0.64
N ASN A 133 -7.21 8.31 -0.44
CA ASN A 133 -6.56 8.91 -1.61
C ASN A 133 -5.14 9.44 -1.31
N LEU A 134 -4.43 8.88 -0.33
CA LEU A 134 -2.98 9.03 -0.26
C LEU A 134 -2.36 8.59 -1.59
N SER A 135 -1.30 9.30 -2.01
CA SER A 135 -0.47 9.07 -3.19
C SER A 135 0.13 7.66 -3.20
N MET A 136 -0.70 6.65 -3.40
CA MET A 136 -0.23 5.36 -3.85
C MET A 136 0.05 5.52 -5.33
N THR A 137 1.34 5.71 -5.63
CA THR A 137 1.93 5.46 -6.94
C THR A 137 1.16 4.32 -7.56
N ALA A 138 0.58 4.56 -8.74
CA ALA A 138 0.04 3.48 -9.54
C ALA A 138 1.21 2.54 -9.83
N LEU A 139 1.40 1.53 -8.98
CA LEU A 139 2.19 0.36 -9.30
C LEU A 139 1.33 -0.46 -10.24
N ASN A 140 1.22 0.05 -11.47
CA ASN A 140 1.13 -0.81 -12.61
C ASN A 140 2.34 -1.72 -12.51
N GLN A 141 2.15 -2.98 -12.14
CA GLN A 141 3.08 -4.02 -12.53
C GLN A 141 2.96 -4.22 -14.05
N ALA A 142 3.52 -3.24 -14.76
CA ALA A 142 4.14 -3.36 -16.06
C ALA A 142 5.40 -2.47 -16.06
N ASN A 143 6.12 -2.46 -14.94
CA ASN A 143 7.56 -2.22 -14.86
C ASN A 143 7.99 -2.45 -13.40
N LEU A 144 8.82 -3.46 -13.18
CA LEU A 144 9.66 -3.51 -11.99
C LEU A 144 10.48 -2.21 -11.98
N PRO A 145 10.53 -1.42 -10.88
CA PRO A 145 11.60 -0.45 -10.77
C PRO A 145 12.92 -1.23 -10.82
N ALA A 146 13.86 -0.76 -11.64
CA ALA A 146 15.23 -1.24 -11.55
C ALA A 146 15.67 -1.15 -10.07
N PRO A 147 16.40 -2.15 -9.55
CA PRO A 147 16.82 -2.13 -8.17
C PRO A 147 17.56 -0.82 -7.85
N PRO A 148 17.42 -0.28 -6.62
CA PRO A 148 18.12 0.94 -6.24
C PRO A 148 19.63 0.74 -6.49
N GLN A 149 20.21 1.61 -7.32
CA GLN A 149 21.63 1.54 -7.63
C GLN A 149 22.42 2.02 -6.41
N LEU A 150 23.33 1.19 -5.93
CA LEU A 150 24.26 1.56 -4.87
C LEU A 150 25.14 2.73 -5.33
N THR A 151 25.41 3.66 -4.43
CA THR A 151 26.42 4.70 -4.66
C THR A 151 27.82 4.05 -4.78
N PRO A 152 28.79 4.70 -5.46
CA PRO A 152 30.14 4.16 -5.61
C PRO A 152 30.82 3.79 -4.28
N GLU A 153 30.53 4.54 -3.23
CA GLU A 153 31.06 4.31 -1.88
C GLU A 153 30.48 3.03 -1.26
N GLN A 154 29.17 2.78 -1.44
CA GLN A 154 28.51 1.56 -0.97
C GLN A 154 28.98 0.31 -1.73
N VAL A 155 29.29 0.45 -3.03
CA VAL A 155 29.88 -0.62 -3.83
C VAL A 155 31.27 -0.99 -3.31
N ALA A 156 32.11 0.01 -3.00
CA ALA A 156 33.45 -0.23 -2.45
C ALA A 156 33.39 -0.95 -1.09
N ILE A 157 32.44 -0.58 -0.22
CA ILE A 157 32.22 -1.26 1.06
C ILE A 157 31.79 -2.72 0.86
N CYS A 158 30.85 -3.00 -0.07
CA CYS A 158 30.42 -4.38 -0.35
C CYS A 158 31.57 -5.26 -0.84
N GLN A 159 32.39 -4.73 -1.75
CA GLN A 159 33.54 -5.43 -2.30
C GLN A 159 34.61 -5.69 -1.25
N ALA A 160 34.89 -4.73 -0.37
CA ALA A 160 35.83 -4.90 0.74
C ALA A 160 35.37 -5.97 1.75
N LEU A 161 34.05 -6.15 1.91
CA LEU A 161 33.45 -7.18 2.77
C LEU A 161 33.30 -8.54 2.07
N GLY A 162 33.75 -8.69 0.82
CA GLY A 162 33.61 -9.90 0.03
C GLY A 162 32.15 -10.26 -0.29
N LYS A 163 31.25 -9.27 -0.26
CA LYS A 163 29.83 -9.44 -0.58
C LYS A 163 29.56 -8.94 -1.99
N ASP A 164 28.66 -9.63 -2.69
CA ASP A 164 28.19 -9.18 -4.00
C ASP A 164 27.35 -7.89 -3.84
N PRO A 165 27.75 -6.77 -4.46
CA PRO A 165 27.01 -5.51 -4.39
C PRO A 165 25.57 -5.65 -4.89
N ALA A 166 25.29 -6.54 -5.86
CA ALA A 166 23.93 -6.74 -6.34
C ALA A 166 23.04 -7.40 -5.27
N ALA A 167 23.54 -8.44 -4.61
CA ALA A 167 22.87 -9.07 -3.47
C ALA A 167 22.67 -8.09 -2.29
N PHE A 168 23.65 -7.21 -2.04
CA PHE A 168 23.54 -6.18 -0.99
C PHE A 168 22.49 -5.11 -1.31
N ALA A 169 22.44 -4.62 -2.56
CA ALA A 169 21.42 -3.68 -3.02
C ALA A 169 20.01 -4.25 -2.85
N GLN A 170 19.86 -5.54 -3.11
CA GLN A 170 18.59 -6.26 -2.99
C GLN A 170 18.17 -6.44 -1.52
N ALA A 171 19.13 -6.69 -0.62
CA ALA A 171 18.87 -6.73 0.82
C ALA A 171 18.50 -5.35 1.38
N MET A 172 19.16 -4.28 0.94
CA MET A 172 18.84 -2.90 1.34
C MET A 172 17.44 -2.46 0.86
N ALA A 173 17.02 -2.89 -0.32
CA ALA A 173 15.66 -2.65 -0.83
C ALA A 173 14.56 -3.34 0.00
N GLN A 174 14.93 -4.37 0.77
CA GLN A 174 14.03 -5.15 1.63
C GLN A 174 14.01 -4.66 3.09
N HIS A 175 14.90 -3.76 3.49
CA HIS A 175 15.00 -3.23 4.85
C HIS A 175 14.72 -1.71 4.91
N THR A 176 13.44 -1.34 4.95
CA THR A 176 12.97 -0.07 5.52
C THR A 176 11.93 -0.40 6.59
N THR A 177 12.39 -0.68 7.80
CA THR A 177 11.58 -1.24 8.90
C THR A 177 11.33 -0.18 9.99
N PRO A 178 10.16 -0.10 10.64
CA PRO A 178 10.08 0.43 11.98
C PRO A 178 10.34 -0.71 12.99
N THR A 179 11.61 -1.03 13.22
CA THR A 179 12.05 -1.74 14.44
C THR A 179 13.34 -1.09 14.96
N ILE A 180 13.31 0.23 15.14
CA ILE A 180 14.50 1.03 15.47
C ILE A 180 14.78 1.01 16.98
N HIS A 181 15.00 -0.16 17.59
CA HIS A 181 15.77 -0.15 18.84
C HIS A 181 16.63 -1.40 19.06
N ASN A 182 16.32 -2.53 18.41
CA ASN A 182 17.12 -3.76 18.58
C ASN A 182 18.00 -4.13 17.38
N GLU A 183 17.82 -3.50 16.21
CA GLU A 183 18.58 -3.83 15.00
C GLU A 183 19.78 -2.89 14.74
N GLN A 184 19.67 -1.61 15.13
CA GLN A 184 20.78 -0.65 15.01
C GLN A 184 21.99 -1.09 15.84
N ALA A 185 21.78 -1.61 17.05
CA ALA A 185 22.87 -2.14 17.89
C ALA A 185 23.61 -3.31 17.22
N ARG A 186 22.88 -4.20 16.53
CA ARG A 186 23.47 -5.36 15.84
C ARG A 186 24.25 -4.95 14.59
N ILE A 187 23.78 -3.95 13.85
CA ILE A 187 24.46 -3.43 12.66
C ILE A 187 25.74 -2.70 13.08
N VAL A 188 25.68 -1.86 14.11
CA VAL A 188 26.85 -1.15 14.66
C VAL A 188 27.90 -2.15 15.18
N GLU A 189 27.49 -3.18 15.91
CA GLU A 189 28.41 -4.23 16.38
C GLU A 189 29.01 -5.08 15.25
N ALA A 190 28.26 -5.32 14.17
CA ALA A 190 28.75 -6.07 13.02
C ALA A 190 29.79 -5.24 12.23
N ILE A 191 29.56 -3.94 12.06
CA ILE A 191 30.48 -3.03 11.38
C ILE A 191 31.75 -2.82 12.23
N ALA A 192 31.62 -2.65 13.54
CA ALA A 192 32.76 -2.56 14.45
C ALA A 192 33.65 -3.80 14.40
N ARG A 193 33.05 -5.01 14.36
CA ARG A 193 33.79 -6.27 14.20
C ARG A 193 34.51 -6.39 12.86
N ALA A 194 33.88 -5.91 11.78
CA ALA A 194 34.43 -6.01 10.43
C ALA A 194 35.51 -4.96 10.14
N THR A 195 35.46 -3.81 10.80
CA THR A 195 36.34 -2.67 10.51
C THR A 195 37.34 -2.35 11.61
N GLY A 196 37.19 -2.95 12.80
CA GLY A 196 37.99 -2.67 14.00
C GLY A 196 37.72 -1.29 14.63
N LYS A 197 36.71 -0.56 14.14
CA LYS A 197 36.34 0.77 14.63
C LYS A 197 35.42 0.68 15.85
N ASP A 198 35.46 1.71 16.70
CA ASP A 198 34.67 1.76 17.93
C ASP A 198 33.16 1.82 17.61
N PRO A 199 32.34 0.86 18.13
CA PRO A 199 30.89 0.88 18.03
C PRO A 199 30.25 2.23 18.41
N ALA A 200 30.79 2.92 19.41
CA ALA A 200 30.22 4.17 19.92
C ALA A 200 30.37 5.33 18.92
N GLU A 201 31.50 5.40 18.22
CA GLU A 201 31.74 6.41 17.18
C GLU A 201 30.85 6.18 15.95
N LEU A 202 30.67 4.91 15.57
CA LEU A 202 29.78 4.51 14.48
C LEU A 202 28.32 4.86 14.77
N ALA A 203 27.84 4.60 15.98
CA ALA A 203 26.49 4.95 16.41
C ALA A 203 26.26 6.47 16.41
N ALA A 204 27.25 7.25 16.87
CA ALA A 204 27.17 8.71 16.89
C ALA A 204 27.13 9.33 15.49
N ALA A 205 27.96 8.82 14.56
CA ALA A 205 27.97 9.28 13.16
C ALA A 205 26.64 8.98 12.44
N MET A 206 26.06 7.80 12.68
CA MET A 206 24.76 7.43 12.11
C MET A 206 23.62 8.30 12.66
N ALA A 207 23.64 8.65 13.95
CA ALA A 207 22.65 9.53 14.56
C ALA A 207 22.72 10.97 14.02
N GLN A 208 23.93 11.50 13.76
CA GLN A 208 24.11 12.83 13.15
C GLN A 208 23.59 12.91 11.71
N GLN A 209 23.75 11.84 10.92
CA GLN A 209 23.20 11.78 9.56
C GLN A 209 21.66 11.79 9.55
N GLN A 210 21.02 11.16 10.54
CA GLN A 210 19.56 11.17 10.67
C GLN A 210 19.03 12.54 11.08
N ALA A 211 19.74 13.25 11.96
CA ALA A 211 19.39 14.61 12.37
C ALA A 211 19.56 15.65 11.25
N ALA A 212 20.50 15.44 10.32
CA ALA A 212 20.74 16.32 9.17
C ALA A 212 19.71 16.14 8.03
N ALA A 213 18.89 15.09 8.09
CA ALA A 213 17.86 14.78 7.09
C ALA A 213 16.42 15.17 7.54
N SER A 214 16.31 15.95 8.63
CA SER A 214 15.06 16.45 9.21
C SER A 214 14.88 17.97 9.03
#